data_AF-A0A1G9DVL2-F1
#
_entry.id   AF-A0A1G9DVL2-F1
#
_cell.length_a   1.000
_cell.length_b   1.000
_cell.length_c   1.000
_cell.angle_alpha   90.00
_cell.angle_beta   90.00
_cell.angle_gamma   90.00
#
_symmetry.space_group_name_H-M   'P 1'
#
loop_
_entity.id
_entity.type
_entity.pdbx_description
1 polymer ?
#
loop_
_entity_poly.entity_id
_entity_poly.type
_entity_poly.pdbx_seq_one_letter_code
_entity_poly.pdbx_strand_id
1 'polypeptide(L)'
;MQAPPAAQTGITEIVWHDRRYRARAVAGGAAFEIYSDTAEPGFQPSGTSHHRFVHASEAVSTGGEMLLAGVAPLAIPVMPGITASTVHQYSQNPRIGPAERALVSATRATAFITPGTRMVKPLSRHQVSRQLTSAPLVSGLCYREFDVAHLRFPSDRIVLSGDPDDVRDLAFGLRWRAIGPGDYTSTGLAEFPGLVGIPGRERRGSMILGTGFLPSGTHLIAEFATAGLADLPLSARAEILAYTPDGAEIALFQYQPQTNVWSRVAGARHRDLVNRIPGLENGRTLFRVNPSVHAGLTGEHEGERVPITADPGHGFHAYARGAASRSPVTGPRRFHTRARWRDTEVIALGRNEDWVRLRLSQPDIEAIMAADATCVERGVYECWAPLAELENPRTVTLDYPLPPPIP
;
A
#
# COMPACT_ATOMS: atom_id res chain seq x y z
N MET A 1 26.47 -2.22 -13.46
CA MET A 1 25.95 -2.79 -12.20
C MET A 1 25.01 -3.93 -12.56
N GLN A 2 25.37 -5.16 -12.19
CA GLN A 2 24.53 -6.35 -12.40
C GLN A 2 23.20 -6.17 -11.67
N ALA A 3 22.11 -6.64 -12.30
CA ALA A 3 20.83 -6.77 -11.62
C ALA A 3 21.04 -7.50 -10.28
N PRO A 4 20.38 -7.09 -9.18
CA PRO A 4 20.42 -7.89 -7.97
C PRO A 4 20.01 -9.32 -8.34
N PRO A 5 20.72 -10.34 -7.85
CA PRO A 5 20.38 -11.72 -8.17
C PRO A 5 18.89 -11.92 -7.81
N ALA A 6 18.15 -12.58 -8.69
CA ALA A 6 16.85 -13.11 -8.34
C ALA A 6 17.03 -13.82 -6.99
N ALA A 7 16.34 -13.34 -5.95
CA ALA A 7 16.47 -13.89 -4.61
C ALA A 7 16.40 -15.41 -4.76
N GLN A 8 17.48 -16.11 -4.39
CA GLN A 8 17.55 -17.55 -4.54
C GLN A 8 16.31 -18.12 -3.88
N THR A 9 15.38 -18.63 -4.68
CA THR A 9 14.22 -19.42 -4.23
C THR A 9 14.73 -20.81 -3.84
N GLY A 10 15.70 -20.84 -2.93
CA GLY A 10 16.16 -22.04 -2.29
C GLY A 10 15.11 -22.50 -1.29
N ILE A 11 14.91 -23.81 -1.23
CA ILE A 11 14.21 -24.41 -0.10
C ILE A 11 15.15 -24.30 1.10
N THR A 12 14.69 -23.66 2.16
CA THR A 12 15.37 -23.53 3.45
C THR A 12 14.62 -24.33 4.52
N GLU A 13 15.22 -24.50 5.70
CA GLU A 13 14.54 -25.07 6.86
C GLU A 13 14.23 -23.97 7.87
N ILE A 14 12.99 -23.94 8.35
CA ILE A 14 12.58 -23.05 9.43
C ILE A 14 11.96 -23.85 10.57
N VAL A 15 11.98 -23.27 11.78
CA VAL A 15 11.22 -23.76 12.93
C VAL A 15 9.99 -22.88 13.11
N TRP A 16 8.82 -23.50 13.14
CA TRP A 16 7.53 -22.86 13.40
C TRP A 16 6.73 -23.74 14.35
N HIS A 17 6.22 -23.18 15.46
CA HIS A 17 5.59 -23.92 16.56
C HIS A 17 6.37 -25.18 16.98
N ASP A 18 7.67 -25.01 17.27
CA ASP A 18 8.59 -26.06 17.72
C ASP A 18 8.80 -27.24 16.75
N ARG A 19 8.29 -27.14 15.51
CA ARG A 19 8.48 -28.15 14.46
C ARG A 19 9.27 -27.58 13.29
N ARG A 20 10.12 -28.42 12.69
CA ARG A 20 10.90 -28.08 11.50
C ARG A 20 10.08 -28.31 10.24
N TYR A 21 10.11 -27.33 9.35
CA TYR A 21 9.47 -27.40 8.03
C TYR A 21 10.46 -27.05 6.93
N ARG A 22 10.30 -27.70 5.78
CA ARG A 22 10.85 -27.18 4.52
C ARG A 22 10.06 -25.95 4.13
N ALA A 23 10.77 -24.90 3.75
CA ALA A 23 10.18 -23.60 3.50
C ALA A 23 10.75 -22.93 2.25
N ARG A 24 9.92 -22.16 1.56
CA ARG A 24 10.35 -21.24 0.50
C ARG A 24 10.15 -19.82 0.99
N ALA A 25 11.20 -19.00 0.93
CA ALA A 25 11.10 -17.58 1.26
C ALA A 25 10.20 -16.84 0.25
N VAL A 26 9.34 -15.98 0.77
CA VAL A 26 8.37 -15.18 0.02
C VAL A 26 8.62 -13.70 0.29
N ALA A 27 8.44 -12.86 -0.74
CA ALA A 27 8.63 -11.42 -0.64
C ALA A 27 9.99 -11.02 -0.03
N GLY A 28 11.06 -11.69 -0.47
CA GLY A 28 12.41 -11.44 0.05
C GLY A 28 12.61 -11.86 1.50
N GLY A 29 11.83 -12.82 2.02
CA GLY A 29 11.98 -13.33 3.39
C GLY A 29 11.07 -12.66 4.42
N ALA A 30 10.08 -11.87 3.98
CA ALA A 30 9.02 -11.35 4.85
C ALA A 30 8.01 -12.41 5.31
N ALA A 31 7.89 -13.48 4.53
CA ALA A 31 7.08 -14.65 4.87
C ALA A 31 7.74 -15.92 4.33
N PHE A 32 7.26 -17.06 4.78
CA PHE A 32 7.68 -18.37 4.32
C PHE A 32 6.47 -19.20 3.91
N GLU A 33 6.58 -19.87 2.78
CA GLU A 33 5.67 -20.96 2.41
C GLU A 33 6.25 -22.27 2.95
N ILE A 34 5.57 -22.87 3.92
CA ILE A 34 5.95 -24.15 4.54
C ILE A 34 5.15 -25.29 3.92
N TYR A 35 5.75 -26.47 3.90
CA TYR A 35 5.16 -27.68 3.32
C TYR A 35 5.04 -28.79 4.36
N SER A 36 3.93 -29.52 4.33
CA SER A 36 3.68 -30.73 5.12
C SER A 36 3.15 -31.86 4.25
N ASP A 37 3.58 -33.08 4.55
CA ASP A 37 3.08 -34.29 3.89
C ASP A 37 1.69 -34.70 4.44
N THR A 38 1.26 -34.13 5.57
CA THR A 38 -0.01 -34.42 6.23
C THR A 38 -0.94 -33.22 6.24
N ALA A 39 -2.25 -33.47 6.20
CA ALA A 39 -3.27 -32.43 6.36
C ALA A 39 -3.26 -31.90 7.80
N GLU A 40 -2.87 -30.64 7.98
CA GLU A 40 -2.78 -29.97 9.28
C GLU A 40 -3.67 -28.72 9.32
N PRO A 41 -4.11 -28.27 10.51
CA PRO A 41 -4.96 -27.08 10.62
C PRO A 41 -4.37 -25.84 9.92
N GLY A 42 -5.13 -25.30 8.97
CA GLY A 42 -4.77 -24.11 8.20
C GLY A 42 -3.73 -24.33 7.08
N PHE A 43 -3.33 -25.58 6.82
CA PHE A 43 -2.66 -25.93 5.57
C PHE A 43 -3.68 -26.16 4.46
N GLN A 44 -3.35 -25.72 3.25
CA GLN A 44 -4.13 -25.94 2.04
C GLN A 44 -3.52 -27.09 1.20
N PRO A 45 -4.31 -27.87 0.47
CA PRO A 45 -3.78 -28.89 -0.45
C PRO A 45 -2.97 -28.26 -1.60
N SER A 46 -1.83 -28.87 -1.93
CA SER A 46 -0.96 -28.49 -3.05
C SER A 46 -0.33 -29.74 -3.68
N GLY A 47 -0.98 -30.25 -4.73
CA GLY A 47 -0.59 -31.50 -5.39
C GLY A 47 -0.68 -32.69 -4.43
N THR A 48 0.44 -33.36 -4.19
CA THR A 48 0.56 -34.49 -3.22
C THR A 48 0.94 -34.05 -1.81
N SER A 49 1.10 -32.74 -1.58
CA SER A 49 1.51 -32.16 -0.31
C SER A 49 0.48 -31.15 0.19
N HIS A 50 0.69 -30.59 1.36
CA HIS A 50 -0.06 -29.45 1.88
C HIS A 50 0.91 -28.30 2.12
N HIS A 51 0.44 -27.06 1.97
CA HIS A 51 1.26 -25.88 2.21
C HIS A 51 0.52 -24.80 3.01
N ARG A 52 1.30 -23.92 3.65
CA ARG A 52 0.80 -22.77 4.39
C ARG A 52 1.79 -21.62 4.29
N PHE A 53 1.31 -20.39 4.37
CA PHE A 53 2.17 -19.22 4.51
C PHE A 53 2.23 -18.76 5.97
N VAL A 54 3.44 -18.50 6.45
CA VAL A 54 3.71 -18.02 7.81
C VAL A 54 4.51 -16.73 7.75
N HIS A 55 4.20 -15.78 8.63
CA HIS A 55 4.94 -14.52 8.68
C HIS A 55 6.34 -14.76 9.24
N ALA A 56 7.34 -14.00 8.75
CA ALA A 56 8.73 -14.22 9.15
C ALA A 56 8.98 -14.04 10.66
N SER A 57 8.22 -13.18 11.33
CA SER A 57 8.34 -13.00 12.79
C SER A 57 7.83 -14.18 13.61
N GLU A 58 7.10 -15.11 13.00
CA GLU A 58 6.57 -16.31 13.67
C GLU A 58 7.51 -17.51 13.52
N ALA A 59 8.51 -17.40 12.64
CA ALA A 59 9.43 -18.48 12.32
C ALA A 59 10.86 -18.16 12.78
N VAL A 60 11.57 -19.19 13.22
CA VAL A 60 13.02 -19.11 13.45
C VAL A 60 13.71 -19.70 12.22
N SER A 61 14.49 -18.89 11.52
CA SER A 61 15.37 -19.31 10.43
C SER A 61 16.83 -19.20 10.87
N THR A 62 17.67 -20.15 10.44
CA THR A 62 19.13 -20.06 10.60
C THR A 62 19.79 -19.16 9.53
N GLY A 63 19.04 -18.73 8.53
CA GLY A 63 19.53 -17.91 7.41
C GLY A 63 19.29 -16.40 7.56
N GLY A 64 19.91 -15.63 6.68
CA GLY A 64 19.80 -14.16 6.61
C GLY A 64 18.57 -13.67 5.83
N GLU A 65 17.56 -14.50 5.57
CA GLU A 65 16.44 -14.16 4.67
C GLU A 65 15.66 -12.94 5.15
N MET A 66 15.49 -12.76 6.47
CA MET A 66 14.84 -11.55 7.00
C MET A 66 15.62 -10.26 6.70
N LEU A 67 16.94 -10.31 6.56
CA LEU A 67 17.74 -9.15 6.18
C LEU A 67 17.47 -8.75 4.73
N LEU A 68 17.11 -9.70 3.86
CA LEU A 68 16.78 -9.45 2.45
C LEU A 68 15.45 -8.72 2.27
N ALA A 69 14.55 -8.80 3.25
CA ALA A 69 13.30 -8.07 3.23
C ALA A 69 13.52 -6.55 3.40
N GLY A 70 14.70 -6.15 3.91
CA GLY A 70 15.12 -4.76 4.04
C GLY A 70 14.28 -3.93 5.02
N VAL A 71 13.40 -4.57 5.79
CA VAL A 71 12.47 -3.95 6.74
C VAL A 71 12.49 -4.77 8.02
N ALA A 72 12.57 -4.10 9.17
CA ALA A 72 12.53 -4.76 10.47
C ALA A 72 11.09 -5.16 10.85
N PRO A 73 10.92 -6.32 11.51
CA PRO A 73 9.64 -6.69 12.10
C PRO A 73 9.24 -5.72 13.21
N LEU A 74 7.95 -5.79 13.62
CA LEU A 74 7.49 -5.07 14.79
C LEU A 74 8.27 -5.51 16.04
N ALA A 75 8.78 -4.54 16.78
CA ALA A 75 9.46 -4.77 18.04
C ALA A 75 8.54 -4.40 19.21
N ILE A 76 8.50 -5.28 20.20
CA ILE A 76 7.68 -5.11 21.40
C ILE A 76 8.60 -4.69 22.54
N PRO A 77 8.26 -3.62 23.29
CA PRO A 77 9.03 -3.21 24.46
C PRO A 77 9.16 -4.35 25.47
N VAL A 78 10.40 -4.61 25.92
CA VAL A 78 10.70 -5.63 26.91
C VAL A 78 10.25 -5.14 28.29
N MET A 79 9.16 -5.70 28.80
CA MET A 79 8.61 -5.40 30.12
C MET A 79 8.05 -6.69 30.77
N PRO A 80 8.09 -6.82 32.11
CA PRO A 80 7.53 -7.98 32.79
C PRO A 80 6.05 -8.20 32.45
N GLY A 81 5.70 -9.43 32.06
CA GLY A 81 4.32 -9.82 31.75
C GLY A 81 3.77 -9.32 30.40
N ILE A 82 4.55 -8.55 29.63
CA ILE A 82 4.13 -8.09 28.30
C ILE A 82 4.57 -9.09 27.24
N THR A 83 3.60 -9.56 26.45
CA THR A 83 3.81 -10.50 25.34
C THR A 83 3.25 -9.95 24.03
N ALA A 84 3.58 -10.58 22.90
CA ALA A 84 2.95 -10.29 21.61
C ALA A 84 1.44 -10.44 21.63
N SER A 85 0.92 -11.45 22.33
CA SER A 85 -0.52 -11.64 22.50
C SER A 85 -1.16 -10.51 23.31
N THR A 86 -0.47 -10.01 24.34
CA THR A 86 -0.95 -8.87 25.15
C THR A 86 -1.07 -7.61 24.30
N VAL A 87 -0.02 -7.29 23.53
CA VAL A 87 -0.02 -6.11 22.64
C VAL A 87 -1.08 -6.27 21.55
N HIS A 88 -1.22 -7.47 20.97
CA HIS A 88 -2.28 -7.75 20.01
C HIS A 88 -3.64 -7.46 20.62
N GLN A 89 -3.99 -8.05 21.77
CA GLN A 89 -5.27 -7.82 22.42
C GLN A 89 -5.57 -6.32 22.66
N TYR A 90 -4.58 -5.55 23.12
CA TYR A 90 -4.74 -4.11 23.30
C TYR A 90 -4.90 -3.37 21.96
N SER A 91 -4.13 -3.73 20.93
CA SER A 91 -4.23 -3.12 19.59
C SER A 91 -5.61 -3.31 18.94
N GLN A 92 -6.32 -4.38 19.32
CA GLN A 92 -7.65 -4.71 18.82
C GLN A 92 -8.79 -4.00 19.57
N ASN A 93 -8.48 -3.20 20.59
CA ASN A 93 -9.50 -2.52 21.40
C ASN A 93 -9.31 -0.99 21.37
N PRO A 94 -10.24 -0.21 20.78
CA PRO A 94 -10.12 1.24 20.70
C PRO A 94 -10.26 1.93 22.07
N ARG A 95 -10.85 1.25 23.07
CA ARG A 95 -11.19 1.78 24.40
C ARG A 95 -10.16 1.49 25.49
N ILE A 96 -8.93 1.15 25.11
CA ILE A 96 -7.83 0.92 26.07
C ILE A 96 -7.43 2.21 26.81
N GLY A 97 -6.92 2.02 28.03
CA GLY A 97 -6.43 3.09 28.90
C GLY A 97 -5.12 3.72 28.39
N PRO A 98 -4.65 4.80 29.04
CA PRO A 98 -3.47 5.55 28.58
C PRO A 98 -2.17 4.72 28.56
N ALA A 99 -1.97 3.85 29.54
CA ALA A 99 -0.76 3.02 29.66
C ALA A 99 -0.70 1.95 28.55
N GLU A 100 -1.81 1.25 28.33
CA GLU A 100 -1.94 0.27 27.25
C GLU A 100 -1.79 0.95 25.89
N ARG A 101 -2.35 2.16 25.74
CA ARG A 101 -2.20 2.96 24.52
C ARG A 101 -0.76 3.36 24.28
N ALA A 102 -0.01 3.74 25.32
CA ALA A 102 1.41 4.05 25.20
C ALA A 102 2.22 2.82 24.74
N LEU A 103 1.91 1.62 25.26
CA LEU A 103 2.53 0.36 24.83
C LEU A 103 2.22 0.04 23.35
N VAL A 104 0.95 0.15 22.94
CA VAL A 104 0.53 -0.08 21.55
C VAL A 104 1.19 0.94 20.62
N SER A 105 1.21 2.23 20.99
CA SER A 105 1.87 3.28 20.22
C SER A 105 3.38 3.07 20.12
N ALA A 106 4.05 2.66 21.20
CA ALA A 106 5.48 2.35 21.19
C ALA A 106 5.78 1.18 20.24
N THR A 107 4.97 0.12 20.27
CA THR A 107 5.08 -1.00 19.31
C THR A 107 4.83 -0.53 17.88
N ARG A 108 3.79 0.29 17.67
CA ARG A 108 3.43 0.83 16.35
C ARG A 108 4.53 1.69 15.75
N ALA A 109 5.23 2.47 16.57
CA ALA A 109 6.33 3.33 16.13
C ALA A 109 7.52 2.54 15.56
N THR A 110 7.64 1.26 15.89
CA THR A 110 8.70 0.38 15.33
C THR A 110 8.40 -0.06 13.89
N ALA A 111 7.15 0.07 13.44
CA ALA A 111 6.77 -0.12 12.04
C ALA A 111 7.15 1.13 11.23
N PHE A 112 8.45 1.32 10.99
CA PHE A 112 8.97 2.43 10.20
C PHE A 112 8.91 2.13 8.70
N ILE A 113 8.82 3.22 7.92
CA ILE A 113 8.95 3.24 6.47
C ILE A 113 10.23 4.00 6.15
N THR A 114 11.05 3.45 5.27
CA THR A 114 12.22 4.11 4.68
C THR A 114 12.04 4.24 3.17
N PRO A 115 12.79 5.14 2.50
CA PRO A 115 12.85 5.14 1.05
C PRO A 115 13.15 3.74 0.51
N GLY A 116 12.34 3.28 -0.44
CA GLY A 116 12.47 1.94 -1.03
C GLY A 116 11.67 0.83 -0.33
N THR A 117 11.12 1.08 0.87
CA THR A 117 10.20 0.15 1.55
C THR A 117 9.09 -0.24 0.60
N ARG A 118 8.86 -1.56 0.41
CA ARG A 118 7.78 -2.03 -0.45
C ARG A 118 6.46 -1.85 0.27
N MET A 119 5.56 -1.14 -0.37
CA MET A 119 4.21 -0.86 0.11
C MET A 119 3.22 -1.63 -0.75
N VAL A 120 2.11 -2.03 -0.14
CA VAL A 120 1.01 -2.75 -0.80
C VAL A 120 -0.33 -2.13 -0.38
N LYS A 121 -1.23 -2.02 -1.34
CA LYS A 121 -2.63 -1.65 -1.12
C LYS A 121 -3.55 -2.68 -1.77
N PRO A 122 -4.52 -3.26 -1.05
CA PRO A 122 -5.52 -4.11 -1.67
C PRO A 122 -6.40 -3.29 -2.62
N LEU A 123 -6.72 -3.88 -3.77
CA LEU A 123 -7.59 -3.26 -4.77
C LEU A 123 -8.80 -4.15 -5.07
N SER A 124 -9.97 -3.55 -5.30
CA SER A 124 -11.05 -4.24 -6.02
C SER A 124 -10.78 -4.25 -7.53
N ARG A 125 -11.45 -5.13 -8.28
CA ARG A 125 -11.29 -5.18 -9.75
C ARG A 125 -11.62 -3.84 -10.44
N HIS A 126 -12.57 -3.09 -9.89
CA HIS A 126 -12.93 -1.76 -10.38
C HIS A 126 -11.82 -0.74 -10.11
N GLN A 127 -11.17 -0.83 -8.95
CA GLN A 127 -10.01 0.01 -8.64
C GLN A 127 -8.82 -0.32 -9.53
N VAL A 128 -8.61 -1.60 -9.88
CA VAL A 128 -7.60 -2.01 -10.88
C VAL A 128 -7.89 -1.37 -12.24
N SER A 129 -9.12 -1.47 -12.74
CA SER A 129 -9.54 -0.84 -14.00
C SER A 129 -9.29 0.68 -13.96
N ARG A 130 -9.68 1.35 -12.88
CA ARG A 130 -9.41 2.78 -12.67
C ARG A 130 -7.92 3.10 -12.65
N GLN A 131 -7.08 2.28 -12.00
CA GLN A 131 -5.63 2.50 -11.93
C GLN A 131 -4.97 2.46 -13.32
N LEU A 132 -5.51 1.63 -14.23
CA LEU A 132 -5.00 1.49 -15.60
C LEU A 132 -5.38 2.68 -16.49
N THR A 133 -6.38 3.49 -16.13
CA THR A 133 -6.87 4.61 -16.95
C THR A 133 -6.69 5.98 -16.32
N SER A 134 -6.33 6.04 -15.03
CA SER A 134 -6.19 7.28 -14.27
C SER A 134 -4.74 7.63 -14.03
N ALA A 135 -4.50 8.86 -13.54
CA ALA A 135 -3.16 9.27 -13.13
C ALA A 135 -2.53 8.22 -12.18
N PRO A 136 -1.23 7.91 -12.32
CA PRO A 136 -0.55 6.84 -11.61
C PRO A 136 -0.24 7.27 -10.17
N LEU A 137 -1.31 7.37 -9.39
CA LEU A 137 -1.33 7.82 -8.00
C LEU A 137 -1.88 6.71 -7.10
N VAL A 138 -1.54 6.78 -5.81
CA VAL A 138 -2.09 5.94 -4.74
C VAL A 138 -2.43 6.78 -3.53
N SER A 139 -3.53 6.47 -2.85
CA SER A 139 -4.00 7.20 -1.67
C SER A 139 -4.60 6.27 -0.64
N GLY A 140 -5.02 6.81 0.51
CA GLY A 140 -5.78 6.06 1.50
C GLY A 140 -4.93 5.05 2.26
N LEU A 141 -5.55 3.94 2.66
CA LEU A 141 -4.91 2.93 3.52
C LEU A 141 -3.98 2.01 2.74
N CYS A 142 -2.85 1.68 3.35
CA CYS A 142 -1.83 0.80 2.80
C CYS A 142 -1.01 0.12 3.90
N TYR A 143 -0.21 -0.86 3.49
CA TYR A 143 0.57 -1.72 4.37
C TYR A 143 1.99 -1.85 3.82
N ARG A 144 2.96 -2.16 4.68
CA ARG A 144 4.27 -2.62 4.18
C ARG A 144 4.06 -4.04 3.63
N GLU A 145 4.70 -4.37 2.51
CA GLU A 145 4.69 -5.75 1.96
C GLU A 145 5.10 -6.75 3.05
N PHE A 146 6.06 -6.34 3.89
CA PHE A 146 6.54 -7.13 5.01
C PHE A 146 5.40 -7.64 5.91
N ASP A 147 4.52 -6.75 6.37
CA ASP A 147 3.49 -7.05 7.38
C ASP A 147 2.34 -7.93 6.86
N VAL A 148 2.25 -8.10 5.53
CA VAL A 148 1.12 -8.78 4.87
C VAL A 148 1.58 -9.86 3.88
N ALA A 149 2.88 -10.18 3.85
CA ALA A 149 3.46 -11.11 2.88
C ALA A 149 2.92 -12.54 3.02
N HIS A 150 2.51 -12.94 4.23
CA HIS A 150 1.92 -14.26 4.50
C HIS A 150 0.45 -14.35 4.09
N LEU A 151 -0.24 -13.24 3.90
CA LEU A 151 -1.64 -13.20 3.45
C LEU A 151 -1.69 -13.42 1.93
N ARG A 152 -1.49 -14.68 1.52
CA ARG A 152 -1.36 -15.07 0.11
C ARG A 152 -2.65 -15.56 -0.51
N PHE A 153 -3.52 -16.18 0.27
CA PHE A 153 -4.80 -16.64 -0.24
C PHE A 153 -5.80 -15.48 -0.34
N PRO A 154 -6.70 -15.45 -1.34
CA PRO A 154 -7.76 -14.45 -1.42
C PRO A 154 -8.58 -14.35 -0.13
N SER A 155 -8.86 -15.48 0.53
CA SER A 155 -9.56 -15.55 1.81
C SER A 155 -8.82 -14.81 2.93
N ASP A 156 -7.49 -14.87 2.96
CA ASP A 156 -6.69 -14.24 4.01
C ASP A 156 -6.59 -12.73 3.76
N ARG A 157 -6.59 -12.31 2.49
CA ARG A 157 -6.50 -10.90 2.10
C ARG A 157 -7.81 -10.13 2.30
N ILE A 158 -8.92 -10.81 2.57
CA ILE A 158 -10.20 -10.14 2.86
C ILE A 158 -10.07 -9.20 4.08
N VAL A 159 -9.20 -9.53 5.03
CA VAL A 159 -8.95 -8.70 6.23
C VAL A 159 -8.40 -7.32 5.86
N LEU A 160 -7.61 -7.24 4.78
CA LEU A 160 -7.01 -5.99 4.30
C LEU A 160 -8.02 -5.14 3.50
N SER A 161 -9.06 -5.78 2.97
CA SER A 161 -9.91 -5.22 1.92
C SER A 161 -10.86 -4.16 2.47
N GLY A 162 -10.82 -2.98 1.84
CA GLY A 162 -11.69 -1.85 2.18
C GLY A 162 -12.87 -1.66 1.24
N ASP A 163 -13.03 -2.53 0.25
CA ASP A 163 -14.10 -2.52 -0.76
C ASP A 163 -14.55 -3.96 -0.99
N PRO A 164 -15.80 -4.34 -0.70
CA PRO A 164 -16.26 -5.70 -0.93
C PRO A 164 -16.34 -5.96 -2.44
N ASP A 165 -15.45 -6.81 -2.95
CA ASP A 165 -15.61 -7.44 -4.25
C ASP A 165 -16.22 -8.84 -4.05
N ASP A 166 -17.17 -9.24 -4.89
CA ASP A 166 -17.87 -10.52 -4.75
C ASP A 166 -17.01 -11.73 -5.19
N VAL A 167 -15.78 -11.47 -5.68
CA VAL A 167 -14.88 -12.48 -6.21
C VAL A 167 -14.05 -13.08 -5.08
N ARG A 168 -14.51 -14.20 -4.53
CA ARG A 168 -13.86 -14.87 -3.39
C ARG A 168 -12.59 -15.66 -3.75
N ASP A 169 -12.40 -15.97 -5.02
CA ASP A 169 -11.29 -16.80 -5.52
C ASP A 169 -10.15 -15.98 -6.14
N LEU A 170 -10.19 -14.64 -6.05
CA LEU A 170 -9.16 -13.77 -6.59
C LEU A 170 -9.10 -12.48 -5.79
N ALA A 171 -7.90 -12.09 -5.37
CA ALA A 171 -7.68 -10.78 -4.78
C ALA A 171 -6.68 -9.98 -5.62
N PHE A 172 -6.85 -8.66 -5.69
CA PHE A 172 -5.91 -7.77 -6.37
C PHE A 172 -5.18 -6.88 -5.37
N GLY A 173 -4.01 -6.38 -5.79
CA GLY A 173 -3.27 -5.39 -5.02
C GLY A 173 -2.39 -4.52 -5.90
N LEU A 174 -2.08 -3.34 -5.40
CA LEU A 174 -1.07 -2.44 -5.94
C LEU A 174 0.17 -2.55 -5.06
N ARG A 175 1.34 -2.78 -5.67
CA ARG A 175 2.64 -2.76 -5.00
C ARG A 175 3.49 -1.63 -5.55
N TRP A 176 4.17 -0.91 -4.68
CA TRP A 176 5.12 0.13 -5.07
C TRP A 176 6.24 0.25 -4.03
N ARG A 177 7.23 1.10 -4.30
CA ARG A 177 8.26 1.45 -3.33
C ARG A 177 8.00 2.84 -2.77
N ALA A 178 8.03 2.99 -1.45
CA ALA A 178 7.94 4.28 -0.78
C ALA A 178 9.04 5.23 -1.28
N ILE A 179 8.67 6.48 -1.57
CA ILE A 179 9.62 7.52 -1.95
C ILE A 179 10.28 8.06 -0.68
N GLY A 180 9.48 8.42 0.34
CA GLY A 180 9.98 8.77 1.65
C GLY A 180 9.01 8.45 2.80
N PRO A 181 9.49 8.48 4.06
CA PRO A 181 8.64 8.26 5.24
C PRO A 181 7.52 9.29 5.39
N GLY A 182 7.77 10.56 5.05
CA GLY A 182 6.80 11.65 5.17
C GLY A 182 5.57 11.52 4.25
N ASP A 183 5.53 10.50 3.40
CA ASP A 183 4.38 10.17 2.58
C ASP A 183 3.31 9.36 3.32
N TYR A 184 3.64 8.87 4.51
CA TYR A 184 2.79 7.96 5.27
C TYR A 184 2.62 8.44 6.69
N THR A 185 1.48 8.11 7.25
CA THR A 185 1.19 8.33 8.66
C THR A 185 0.48 7.13 9.25
N SER A 186 0.50 7.00 10.58
CA SER A 186 -0.26 5.95 11.28
C SER A 186 -1.76 6.22 11.17
N THR A 187 -2.59 5.18 11.20
CA THR A 187 -4.04 5.31 11.41
C THR A 187 -4.43 5.46 12.88
N GLY A 188 -3.56 6.13 13.63
CA GLY A 188 -3.78 6.42 15.05
C GLY A 188 -4.82 7.51 15.25
N LEU A 189 -5.35 7.57 16.48
CA LEU A 189 -6.32 8.59 16.88
C LEU A 189 -5.75 10.01 16.80
N ALA A 190 -4.42 10.17 16.95
CA ALA A 190 -3.76 11.47 16.87
C ALA A 190 -3.80 12.04 15.44
N GLU A 191 -3.72 11.18 14.43
CA GLU A 191 -3.67 11.54 13.03
C GLU A 191 -5.07 11.69 12.41
N PHE A 192 -6.00 10.81 12.81
CA PHE A 192 -7.36 10.75 12.28
C PHE A 192 -8.38 10.48 13.39
N PRO A 193 -8.68 11.47 14.25
CA PRO A 193 -9.60 11.28 15.37
C PRO A 193 -11.02 10.91 14.92
N GLY A 194 -11.47 11.47 13.78
CA GLY A 194 -12.82 11.28 13.25
C GLY A 194 -13.14 9.86 12.80
N LEU A 195 -12.15 9.13 12.27
CA LEU A 195 -12.36 7.81 11.65
C LEU A 195 -12.88 6.75 12.62
N VAL A 196 -12.52 6.84 13.91
CA VAL A 196 -12.96 5.88 14.94
C VAL A 196 -14.45 6.01 15.24
N GLY A 197 -15.01 7.20 15.05
CA GLY A 197 -16.42 7.51 15.32
C GLY A 197 -17.39 7.17 14.18
N ILE A 198 -16.89 6.79 13.00
CA ILE A 198 -17.75 6.61 11.82
C ILE A 198 -18.59 5.33 11.96
N PRO A 199 -19.93 5.42 11.87
CA PRO A 199 -20.81 4.28 12.05
C PRO A 199 -20.72 3.28 10.88
N GLY A 200 -21.17 2.05 11.14
CA GLY A 200 -21.06 0.92 10.19
C GLY A 200 -21.68 1.18 8.82
N ARG A 201 -22.79 1.93 8.77
CA ARG A 201 -23.49 2.25 7.52
C ARG A 201 -22.75 3.25 6.63
N GLU A 202 -21.86 4.05 7.20
CA GLU A 202 -21.10 5.10 6.50
C GLU A 202 -19.68 4.65 6.15
N ARG A 203 -19.33 3.37 6.34
CA ARG A 203 -17.98 2.86 6.09
C ARG A 203 -18.02 1.61 5.22
N ARG A 204 -16.94 1.42 4.47
CA ARG A 204 -16.63 0.15 3.79
C ARG A 204 -15.54 -0.60 4.56
N GLY A 205 -15.66 -1.91 4.61
CA GLY A 205 -14.72 -2.79 5.31
C GLY A 205 -14.79 -2.68 6.84
N SER A 206 -13.72 -3.13 7.50
CA SER A 206 -13.60 -3.10 8.96
C SER A 206 -13.48 -1.67 9.51
N MET A 207 -13.79 -1.48 10.79
CA MET A 207 -13.57 -0.19 11.46
C MET A 207 -12.07 0.17 11.50
N ILE A 208 -11.74 1.46 11.51
CA ILE A 208 -10.40 1.95 11.86
C ILE A 208 -10.38 2.17 13.37
N LEU A 209 -9.49 1.46 14.08
CA LEU A 209 -9.52 1.42 15.55
C LEU A 209 -8.87 2.63 16.22
N GLY A 210 -8.10 3.44 15.48
CA GLY A 210 -7.30 4.53 16.05
C GLY A 210 -6.08 4.06 16.84
N THR A 211 -5.72 2.77 16.74
CA THR A 211 -4.54 2.15 17.38
C THR A 211 -3.35 2.07 16.42
N GLY A 212 -3.53 2.41 15.14
CA GLY A 212 -2.53 2.24 14.09
C GLY A 212 -2.38 0.80 13.58
N PHE A 213 -3.24 -0.11 14.03
CA PHE A 213 -3.26 -1.51 13.61
C PHE A 213 -4.61 -1.87 12.99
N LEU A 214 -4.56 -2.73 11.97
CA LEU A 214 -5.74 -3.29 11.33
C LEU A 214 -6.45 -4.28 12.29
N PRO A 215 -7.80 -4.28 12.33
CA PRO A 215 -8.55 -5.34 13.00
C PRO A 215 -8.20 -6.72 12.44
N SER A 216 -7.67 -7.60 13.27
CA SER A 216 -7.22 -8.94 12.89
C SER A 216 -7.28 -9.89 14.09
N GLY A 217 -7.73 -11.12 13.86
CA GLY A 217 -7.89 -12.12 14.92
C GLY A 217 -6.56 -12.71 15.42
N THR A 218 -5.51 -12.68 14.60
CA THR A 218 -4.28 -13.45 14.85
C THR A 218 -3.01 -12.67 14.59
N HIS A 219 -3.07 -11.57 13.83
CA HIS A 219 -1.86 -10.87 13.37
C HIS A 219 -1.86 -9.41 13.83
N LEU A 220 -0.69 -8.94 14.26
CA LEU A 220 -0.46 -7.53 14.55
C LEU A 220 0.00 -6.83 13.24
N ILE A 221 -0.95 -6.36 12.44
CA ILE A 221 -0.69 -5.77 11.11
C ILE A 221 -0.69 -4.25 11.24
N ALA A 222 0.49 -3.64 11.11
CA ALA A 222 0.63 -2.20 11.11
C ALA A 222 -0.06 -1.57 9.89
N GLU A 223 -0.93 -0.60 10.15
CA GLU A 223 -1.74 0.06 9.14
C GLU A 223 -1.25 1.49 8.95
N PHE A 224 -1.10 1.90 7.68
CA PHE A 224 -0.66 3.24 7.30
C PHE A 224 -1.73 3.88 6.44
N ALA A 225 -1.81 5.21 6.49
CA ALA A 225 -2.50 6.01 5.52
C ALA A 225 -1.49 6.86 4.75
N THR A 226 -1.83 7.22 3.51
CA THR A 226 -1.10 8.30 2.83
C THR A 226 -1.25 9.60 3.64
N ALA A 227 -0.19 10.38 3.77
CA ALA A 227 -0.16 11.54 4.66
C ALA A 227 -1.27 12.55 4.29
N GLY A 228 -2.17 12.80 5.25
CA GLY A 228 -3.36 13.63 5.05
C GLY A 228 -4.36 13.07 4.03
N LEU A 229 -4.33 11.76 3.75
CA LEU A 229 -5.10 11.08 2.70
C LEU A 229 -4.85 11.65 1.28
N ALA A 230 -3.72 12.33 1.08
CA ALA A 230 -3.34 12.88 -0.21
C ALA A 230 -2.95 11.78 -1.20
N ASP A 231 -3.06 12.11 -2.48
CA ASP A 231 -2.55 11.27 -3.55
C ASP A 231 -1.01 11.28 -3.55
N LEU A 232 -0.44 10.09 -3.57
CA LEU A 232 0.99 9.84 -3.70
C LEU A 232 1.32 9.43 -5.14
N PRO A 233 2.33 10.03 -5.77
CA PRO A 233 2.82 9.57 -7.05
C PRO A 233 3.43 8.17 -6.93
N LEU A 234 3.08 7.28 -7.85
CA LEU A 234 3.68 5.95 -7.91
C LEU A 234 5.15 6.03 -8.33
N SER A 235 5.99 5.29 -7.63
CA SER A 235 7.39 5.11 -8.00
C SER A 235 7.55 4.20 -9.22
N ALA A 236 8.72 4.27 -9.85
CA ALA A 236 9.08 3.41 -10.96
C ALA A 236 8.90 1.92 -10.59
N ARG A 237 8.40 1.13 -11.55
CA ARG A 237 8.14 -0.30 -11.39
C ARG A 237 7.09 -0.62 -10.32
N ALA A 238 6.14 0.28 -10.07
CA ALA A 238 4.92 -0.09 -9.38
C ALA A 238 4.18 -1.18 -10.16
N GLU A 239 3.51 -2.09 -9.46
CA GLU A 239 2.91 -3.29 -10.03
C GLU A 239 1.48 -3.48 -9.57
N ILE A 240 0.62 -3.91 -10.48
CA ILE A 240 -0.69 -4.45 -10.16
C ILE A 240 -0.55 -5.97 -10.10
N LEU A 241 -0.97 -6.55 -8.99
CA LEU A 241 -0.84 -7.96 -8.63
C LEU A 241 -2.20 -8.65 -8.58
N ALA A 242 -2.20 -9.96 -8.85
CA ALA A 242 -3.27 -10.89 -8.56
C ALA A 242 -2.77 -11.96 -7.57
N TYR A 243 -3.64 -12.36 -6.65
CA TYR A 243 -3.44 -13.45 -5.69
C TYR A 243 -4.47 -14.53 -5.97
N THR A 244 -4.03 -15.75 -6.24
CA THR A 244 -4.88 -16.87 -6.67
C THR A 244 -5.17 -17.87 -5.55
N PRO A 245 -6.15 -18.78 -5.70
CA PRO A 245 -6.55 -19.71 -4.63
C PRO A 245 -5.45 -20.69 -4.19
N ASP A 246 -4.46 -20.95 -5.05
CA ASP A 246 -3.26 -21.73 -4.77
C ASP A 246 -2.16 -20.90 -4.09
N GLY A 247 -2.45 -19.65 -3.69
CA GLY A 247 -1.51 -18.77 -2.99
C GLY A 247 -0.43 -18.15 -3.89
N ALA A 248 -0.53 -18.29 -5.21
CA ALA A 248 0.40 -17.65 -6.12
C ALA A 248 0.16 -16.13 -6.20
N GLU A 249 1.24 -15.35 -6.26
CA GLU A 249 1.22 -13.93 -6.57
C GLU A 249 1.69 -13.73 -8.01
N ILE A 250 0.88 -13.06 -8.81
CA ILE A 250 1.12 -12.86 -10.24
C ILE A 250 1.09 -11.37 -10.53
N ALA A 251 2.21 -10.82 -11.00
CA ALA A 251 2.23 -9.46 -11.53
C ALA A 251 1.46 -9.43 -12.86
N LEU A 252 0.43 -8.59 -12.91
CA LEU A 252 -0.42 -8.39 -14.09
C LEU A 252 0.11 -7.26 -14.97
N PHE A 253 0.38 -6.12 -14.34
CA PHE A 253 0.83 -4.91 -15.00
C PHE A 253 1.97 -4.26 -14.22
N GLN A 254 2.86 -3.58 -14.93
CA GLN A 254 3.95 -2.79 -14.35
C GLN A 254 3.94 -1.38 -14.93
N TYR A 255 4.09 -0.39 -14.07
CA TYR A 255 4.10 1.02 -14.43
C TYR A 255 5.49 1.47 -14.91
N GLN A 256 5.49 2.09 -16.09
CA GLN A 256 6.64 2.70 -16.75
C GLN A 256 6.47 4.22 -16.73
N PRO A 257 7.07 4.92 -15.75
CA PRO A 257 6.91 6.36 -15.62
C PRO A 257 7.54 7.17 -16.76
N GLN A 258 8.50 6.60 -17.49
CA GLN A 258 9.16 7.23 -18.64
C GLN A 258 8.16 7.59 -19.74
N THR A 259 7.18 6.72 -19.92
CA THR A 259 6.18 6.80 -20.99
C THR A 259 4.78 7.03 -20.45
N ASN A 260 4.62 7.13 -19.12
CA ASN A 260 3.35 7.09 -18.40
C ASN A 260 2.45 5.94 -18.88
N VAL A 261 3.00 4.73 -18.89
CA VAL A 261 2.30 3.53 -19.39
C VAL A 261 2.27 2.44 -18.33
N TRP A 262 1.11 1.84 -18.12
CA TRP A 262 1.02 0.49 -17.57
C TRP A 262 1.21 -0.53 -18.68
N SER A 263 2.23 -1.37 -18.54
CA SER A 263 2.52 -2.47 -19.46
C SER A 263 2.12 -3.79 -18.84
N ARG A 264 1.40 -4.62 -19.59
CA ARG A 264 1.04 -5.98 -19.17
C ARG A 264 2.30 -6.86 -19.14
N VAL A 265 2.55 -7.46 -17.99
CA VAL A 265 3.67 -8.39 -17.77
C VAL A 265 3.19 -9.84 -17.59
N ALA A 266 1.90 -10.05 -17.27
CA ALA A 266 1.32 -11.38 -17.21
C ALA A 266 1.29 -12.08 -18.58
N GLY A 267 1.91 -13.26 -18.64
CA GLY A 267 1.93 -14.13 -19.83
C GLY A 267 0.55 -14.67 -20.25
N ALA A 268 0.52 -15.44 -21.34
CA ALA A 268 -0.73 -15.96 -21.90
C ALA A 268 -1.51 -16.88 -20.94
N ARG A 269 -0.81 -17.64 -20.09
CA ARG A 269 -1.39 -18.56 -19.10
C ARG A 269 -2.21 -17.89 -17.99
N HIS A 270 -2.15 -16.57 -17.87
CA HIS A 270 -2.84 -15.78 -16.83
C HIS A 270 -3.85 -14.79 -17.45
N ARG A 271 -4.28 -15.05 -18.69
CA ARG A 271 -5.21 -14.18 -19.42
C ARG A 271 -6.57 -14.12 -18.74
N ASP A 272 -7.00 -15.22 -18.15
CA ASP A 272 -8.23 -15.33 -17.36
C ASP A 272 -8.27 -14.35 -16.18
N LEU A 273 -7.14 -14.14 -15.50
CA LEU A 273 -7.03 -13.17 -14.40
C LEU A 273 -7.23 -11.73 -14.88
N VAL A 274 -6.67 -11.39 -16.05
CA VAL A 274 -6.84 -10.07 -16.67
C VAL A 274 -8.28 -9.86 -17.13
N ASN A 275 -8.92 -10.91 -17.68
CA ASN A 275 -10.30 -10.84 -18.16
C ASN A 275 -11.32 -10.62 -17.04
N ARG A 276 -10.95 -10.84 -15.77
CA ARG A 276 -11.80 -10.54 -14.61
C ARG A 276 -11.82 -9.05 -14.25
N ILE A 277 -10.96 -8.23 -14.85
CA ILE A 277 -10.93 -6.79 -14.65
C ILE A 277 -11.96 -6.14 -15.60
N PRO A 278 -12.92 -5.37 -15.07
CA PRO A 278 -13.99 -4.77 -15.87
C PRO A 278 -13.45 -3.69 -16.83
N GLY A 279 -14.06 -3.63 -18.02
CA GLY A 279 -13.75 -2.60 -19.01
C GLY A 279 -12.42 -2.77 -19.75
N LEU A 280 -11.72 -3.90 -19.57
CA LEU A 280 -10.53 -4.21 -20.36
C LEU A 280 -10.88 -4.87 -21.69
N GLU A 281 -10.42 -4.27 -22.77
CA GLU A 281 -10.49 -4.87 -24.11
C GLU A 281 -9.57 -6.11 -24.20
N ASN A 282 -10.09 -7.17 -24.80
CA ASN A 282 -9.34 -8.41 -25.00
C ASN A 282 -8.05 -8.15 -25.80
N GLY A 283 -6.91 -8.51 -25.21
CA GLY A 283 -5.62 -8.45 -25.89
C GLY A 283 -4.88 -7.11 -25.75
N ARG A 284 -5.46 -6.08 -25.15
CA ARG A 284 -4.74 -4.83 -24.86
C ARG A 284 -3.62 -5.09 -23.85
N THR A 285 -2.40 -4.66 -24.20
CA THR A 285 -1.19 -4.87 -23.37
C THR A 285 -0.60 -3.57 -22.83
N LEU A 286 -1.00 -2.41 -23.35
CA LEU A 286 -0.47 -1.11 -22.96
C LEU A 286 -1.61 -0.14 -22.62
N PHE A 287 -1.48 0.55 -21.49
CA PHE A 287 -2.43 1.55 -21.02
C PHE A 287 -1.69 2.85 -20.73
N ARG A 288 -1.85 3.84 -21.61
CA ARG A 288 -1.31 5.19 -21.41
C ARG A 288 -2.18 5.93 -20.41
N VAL A 289 -1.53 6.59 -19.46
CA VAL A 289 -2.18 7.40 -18.44
C VAL A 289 -1.63 8.83 -18.49
N ASN A 290 -2.49 9.79 -18.20
CA ASN A 290 -2.07 11.19 -18.12
C ASN A 290 -1.65 11.53 -16.68
N PRO A 291 -0.59 12.33 -16.49
CA PRO A 291 -0.25 12.82 -15.16
C PRO A 291 -1.37 13.71 -14.62
N SER A 292 -1.52 13.76 -13.30
CA SER A 292 -2.47 14.66 -12.65
C SER A 292 -1.91 16.09 -12.61
N VAL A 293 -2.81 17.06 -12.75
CA VAL A 293 -2.50 18.48 -12.50
C VAL A 293 -2.60 18.85 -11.02
N HIS A 294 -3.21 17.99 -10.20
CA HIS A 294 -3.47 18.23 -8.79
C HIS A 294 -2.53 17.50 -7.85
N ALA A 295 -1.76 16.53 -8.34
CA ALA A 295 -0.77 15.82 -7.54
C ALA A 295 0.34 15.25 -8.41
N GLY A 296 1.56 15.21 -7.88
CA GLY A 296 2.70 14.65 -8.59
C GLY A 296 4.03 14.97 -7.95
N LEU A 297 5.10 14.76 -8.73
CA LEU A 297 6.46 15.14 -8.36
C LEU A 297 6.97 16.23 -9.29
N THR A 298 7.69 17.18 -8.71
CA THR A 298 8.47 18.17 -9.47
C THR A 298 9.88 18.24 -8.93
N GLY A 299 10.81 18.66 -9.78
CA GLY A 299 12.19 18.96 -9.40
C GLY A 299 12.71 20.08 -10.29
N GLU A 300 13.97 20.44 -10.10
CA GLU A 300 14.66 21.45 -10.88
C GLU A 300 15.66 20.80 -11.82
N HIS A 301 15.64 21.20 -13.09
CA HIS A 301 16.58 20.78 -14.12
C HIS A 301 16.92 21.99 -14.98
N GLU A 302 18.21 22.32 -15.12
CA GLU A 302 18.68 23.48 -15.90
C GLU A 302 18.02 24.81 -15.51
N GLY A 303 17.68 24.98 -14.23
CA GLY A 303 17.02 26.19 -13.70
C GLY A 303 15.50 26.22 -13.89
N GLU A 304 14.91 25.21 -14.53
CA GLU A 304 13.47 25.09 -14.73
C GLU A 304 12.84 24.05 -13.81
N ARG A 305 11.60 24.32 -13.37
CA ARG A 305 10.80 23.33 -12.66
C ARG A 305 10.16 22.37 -13.64
N VAL A 306 10.52 21.09 -13.54
CA VAL A 306 10.06 20.03 -14.44
C VAL A 306 9.36 18.91 -13.67
N PRO A 307 8.41 18.19 -14.28
CA PRO A 307 7.90 16.93 -13.75
C PRO A 307 9.02 15.89 -13.64
N ILE A 308 9.02 15.13 -12.55
CA ILE A 308 10.05 14.11 -12.30
C ILE A 308 9.42 12.77 -11.91
N THR A 309 10.26 11.74 -11.87
CA THR A 309 9.92 10.40 -11.41
C THR A 309 10.83 10.00 -10.26
N ALA A 310 10.27 9.29 -9.28
CA ALA A 310 11.05 8.63 -8.25
C ALA A 310 11.32 7.17 -8.62
N ASP A 311 12.58 6.75 -8.53
CA ASP A 311 13.02 5.36 -8.64
C ASP A 311 13.83 5.03 -7.37
N PRO A 312 13.18 4.64 -6.26
CA PRO A 312 13.86 4.39 -4.99
C PRO A 312 15.02 3.39 -5.14
N GLY A 313 16.22 3.78 -4.72
CA GLY A 313 17.49 3.07 -4.98
C GLY A 313 18.29 3.64 -6.17
N HIS A 314 17.65 4.40 -7.05
CA HIS A 314 18.27 5.09 -8.18
C HIS A 314 18.04 6.60 -8.18
N GLY A 315 17.24 7.15 -7.26
CA GLY A 315 17.03 8.59 -7.07
C GLY A 315 15.85 9.16 -7.87
N PHE A 316 15.90 10.47 -8.13
CA PHE A 316 14.89 11.21 -8.86
C PHE A 316 15.41 11.61 -10.24
N HIS A 317 14.54 11.52 -11.25
CA HIS A 317 14.94 11.77 -12.65
C HIS A 317 13.86 12.52 -13.40
N ALA A 318 14.27 13.47 -14.24
CA ALA A 318 13.43 14.01 -15.29
C ALA A 318 13.59 13.15 -16.55
N TYR A 319 12.49 12.97 -17.29
CA TYR A 319 12.50 12.38 -18.63
C TYR A 319 12.17 13.47 -19.63
N ALA A 320 13.17 13.89 -20.42
CA ALA A 320 12.92 14.74 -21.57
C ALA A 320 12.06 13.96 -22.59
N ARG A 321 11.08 14.64 -23.20
CA ARG A 321 10.14 14.01 -24.14
C ARG A 321 10.92 13.38 -25.31
N GLY A 322 10.91 12.04 -25.40
CA GLY A 322 11.63 11.29 -26.45
C GLY A 322 13.07 10.89 -26.12
N ALA A 323 13.60 11.24 -24.95
CA ALA A 323 14.95 10.88 -24.55
C ALA A 323 14.99 9.55 -23.78
N ALA A 324 15.96 8.70 -24.10
CA ALA A 324 16.25 7.47 -23.35
C ALA A 324 17.10 7.73 -22.09
N SER A 325 17.65 8.93 -21.95
CA SER A 325 18.57 9.29 -20.85
C SER A 325 17.83 9.91 -19.67
N ARG A 326 18.23 9.46 -18.47
CA ARG A 326 17.81 10.03 -17.20
C ARG A 326 18.59 11.33 -16.95
N SER A 327 17.88 12.44 -16.78
CA SER A 327 18.50 13.70 -16.38
C SER A 327 18.45 13.84 -14.85
N PRO A 328 19.59 14.12 -14.19
CA PRO A 328 19.60 14.40 -12.76
C PRO A 328 18.80 15.68 -12.47
N VAL A 329 18.17 15.71 -11.30
CA VAL A 329 17.34 16.83 -10.83
C VAL A 329 17.71 17.21 -9.41
N THR A 330 17.49 18.48 -9.07
CA THR A 330 17.64 19.01 -7.71
C THR A 330 16.28 19.35 -7.11
N GLY A 331 16.23 19.52 -5.78
CA GLY A 331 15.02 19.94 -5.07
C GLY A 331 13.75 19.11 -5.35
N PRO A 332 13.81 17.76 -5.35
CA PRO A 332 12.64 16.93 -5.60
C PRO A 332 11.58 17.18 -4.54
N ARG A 333 10.36 17.46 -4.99
CA ARG A 333 9.22 17.72 -4.11
C ARG A 333 7.96 17.05 -4.61
N ARG A 334 7.18 16.51 -3.69
CA ARG A 334 5.79 16.14 -3.94
C ARG A 334 4.93 17.39 -3.85
N PHE A 335 3.87 17.43 -4.65
CA PHE A 335 2.82 18.42 -4.46
C PHE A 335 1.45 17.77 -4.50
N HIS A 336 0.48 18.39 -3.82
CA HIS A 336 -0.94 18.13 -4.00
C HIS A 336 -1.77 19.41 -3.80
N THR A 337 -2.95 19.49 -4.42
CA THR A 337 -3.84 20.64 -4.26
C THR A 337 -4.82 20.43 -3.11
N ARG A 338 -4.85 21.38 -2.16
CA ARG A 338 -5.89 21.51 -1.14
C ARG A 338 -6.82 22.67 -1.45
N ALA A 339 -8.05 22.57 -1.00
CA ALA A 339 -9.04 23.66 -1.06
C ALA A 339 -9.96 23.55 0.15
N ARG A 340 -10.93 24.48 0.23
CA ARG A 340 -12.04 24.41 1.17
C ARG A 340 -13.35 24.36 0.40
N TRP A 341 -14.30 23.55 0.86
CA TRP A 341 -15.64 23.48 0.31
C TRP A 341 -16.62 23.18 1.45
N ARG A 342 -17.67 23.99 1.59
CA ARG A 342 -18.66 23.89 2.69
C ARG A 342 -17.99 23.75 4.06
N ASP A 343 -17.10 24.71 4.35
CA ASP A 343 -16.31 24.77 5.57
C ASP A 343 -15.37 23.57 5.85
N THR A 344 -15.25 22.63 4.92
CA THR A 344 -14.46 21.41 5.07
C THR A 344 -13.16 21.49 4.27
N GLU A 345 -12.02 21.10 4.86
CA GLU A 345 -10.75 20.98 4.13
C GLU A 345 -10.79 19.75 3.21
N VAL A 346 -10.48 19.96 1.94
CA VAL A 346 -10.55 18.94 0.89
C VAL A 346 -9.29 18.90 0.04
N ILE A 347 -9.08 17.77 -0.61
CA ILE A 347 -8.02 17.53 -1.59
C ILE A 347 -8.67 17.44 -2.96
N ALA A 348 -8.19 18.22 -3.91
CA ALA A 348 -8.64 18.12 -5.29
C ALA A 348 -7.94 16.94 -5.98
N LEU A 349 -8.69 16.06 -6.64
CA LEU A 349 -8.16 14.84 -7.27
C LEU A 349 -8.11 14.96 -8.79
N GLY A 350 -9.17 15.50 -9.39
CA GLY A 350 -9.35 15.59 -10.82
C GLY A 350 -10.48 16.53 -11.19
N ARG A 351 -10.49 16.97 -12.45
CA ARG A 351 -11.52 17.87 -12.99
C ARG A 351 -12.27 17.19 -14.13
N ASN A 352 -13.54 17.48 -14.21
CA ASN A 352 -14.40 17.14 -15.35
C ASN A 352 -15.24 18.38 -15.66
N GLU A 353 -14.86 19.13 -16.70
CA GLU A 353 -15.50 20.40 -17.07
C GLU A 353 -15.56 21.36 -15.87
N ASP A 354 -16.77 21.72 -15.44
CA ASP A 354 -17.03 22.63 -14.32
C ASP A 354 -17.09 21.93 -12.95
N TRP A 355 -16.81 20.63 -12.91
CA TRP A 355 -16.82 19.83 -11.69
C TRP A 355 -15.42 19.37 -11.29
N VAL A 356 -15.21 19.26 -9.98
CA VAL A 356 -13.97 18.78 -9.39
C VAL A 356 -14.29 17.66 -8.41
N ARG A 357 -13.54 16.57 -8.52
CA ARG A 357 -13.61 15.46 -7.58
C ARG A 357 -12.75 15.80 -6.38
N LEU A 358 -13.36 15.70 -5.20
CA LEU A 358 -12.75 16.06 -3.92
C LEU A 358 -12.62 14.84 -3.03
N ARG A 359 -11.64 14.88 -2.11
CA ARG A 359 -11.49 13.95 -0.99
C ARG A 359 -11.40 14.71 0.32
N LEU A 360 -12.01 14.18 1.37
CA LEU A 360 -11.84 14.71 2.72
C LEU A 360 -10.40 14.45 3.21
N SER A 361 -9.70 15.49 3.68
CA SER A 361 -8.35 15.33 4.26
C SER A 361 -8.38 14.77 5.68
N GLN A 362 -9.46 15.07 6.41
CA GLN A 362 -9.73 14.67 7.79
C GLN A 362 -11.19 14.22 7.91
N PRO A 363 -11.50 12.97 7.50
CA PRO A 363 -12.87 12.47 7.52
C PRO A 363 -13.38 12.25 8.95
N ASP A 364 -14.52 12.84 9.23
CA ASP A 364 -15.40 12.56 10.37
C ASP A 364 -16.86 12.59 9.91
N ILE A 365 -17.80 12.26 10.80
CA ILE A 365 -19.22 12.18 10.45
C ILE A 365 -19.80 13.54 10.03
N GLU A 366 -19.32 14.65 10.59
CA GLU A 366 -19.83 15.98 10.28
C GLU A 366 -19.36 16.43 8.89
N ALA A 367 -18.07 16.27 8.60
CA ALA A 367 -17.47 16.54 7.30
C ALA A 367 -18.07 15.67 6.19
N ILE A 368 -18.36 14.40 6.48
CA ILE A 368 -19.04 13.50 5.54
C ILE A 368 -20.44 14.03 5.19
N MET A 369 -21.23 14.41 6.19
CA MET A 369 -22.58 14.91 5.97
C MET A 369 -22.60 16.29 5.30
N ALA A 370 -21.69 17.19 5.67
CA ALA A 370 -21.59 18.53 5.09
C ALA A 370 -21.22 18.51 3.60
N ALA A 371 -20.26 17.65 3.24
CA ALA A 371 -19.77 17.50 1.87
C ALA A 371 -20.57 16.48 1.04
N ASP A 372 -21.58 15.81 1.62
CA ASP A 372 -22.28 14.68 1.01
C ASP A 372 -21.30 13.64 0.42
N ALA A 373 -20.27 13.32 1.21
CA ALA A 373 -19.15 12.49 0.76
C ALA A 373 -19.48 11.00 0.85
N THR A 374 -19.17 10.27 -0.21
CA THR A 374 -19.36 8.81 -0.24
C THR A 374 -18.08 8.10 0.18
N CYS A 375 -18.20 7.08 1.02
CA CYS A 375 -17.11 6.15 1.30
C CYS A 375 -16.79 5.35 0.03
N VAL A 376 -15.65 5.61 -0.61
CA VAL A 376 -15.22 4.94 -1.85
C VAL A 376 -14.27 3.77 -1.59
N GLU A 377 -13.63 3.77 -0.41
CA GLU A 377 -12.86 2.68 0.16
C GLU A 377 -12.70 2.94 1.67
N ARG A 378 -12.27 1.94 2.44
CA ARG A 378 -12.08 2.07 3.89
C ARG A 378 -11.24 3.30 4.26
N GLY A 379 -11.86 4.21 5.01
CA GLY A 379 -11.24 5.44 5.51
C GLY A 379 -11.17 6.60 4.50
N VAL A 380 -11.64 6.42 3.26
CA VAL A 380 -11.56 7.45 2.20
C VAL A 380 -12.94 7.84 1.72
N TYR A 381 -13.18 9.14 1.76
CA TYR A 381 -14.47 9.77 1.49
C TYR A 381 -14.30 10.81 0.41
N GLU A 382 -15.08 10.66 -0.66
CA GLU A 382 -14.96 11.50 -1.85
C GLU A 382 -16.33 11.98 -2.32
N CYS A 383 -16.35 13.14 -2.95
CA CYS A 383 -17.53 13.77 -3.52
C CYS A 383 -17.17 14.54 -4.80
N TRP A 384 -18.20 15.03 -5.49
CA TRP A 384 -18.06 15.97 -6.59
C TRP A 384 -18.62 17.32 -6.17
N ALA A 385 -17.90 18.38 -6.50
CA ALA A 385 -18.33 19.75 -6.25
C ALA A 385 -18.18 20.61 -7.51
N PRO A 386 -18.98 21.68 -7.67
CA PRO A 386 -18.74 22.69 -8.69
C PRO A 386 -17.41 23.40 -8.43
N LEU A 387 -16.59 23.56 -9.47
CA LEU A 387 -15.27 24.18 -9.37
C LEU A 387 -15.36 25.63 -8.84
N ALA A 388 -16.42 26.35 -9.22
CA ALA A 388 -16.66 27.74 -8.81
C ALA A 388 -16.95 27.89 -7.30
N GLU A 389 -17.34 26.81 -6.62
CA GLU A 389 -17.59 26.82 -5.17
C GLU A 389 -16.33 26.51 -4.34
N LEU A 390 -15.20 26.17 -4.98
CA LEU A 390 -13.97 25.92 -4.25
C LEU A 390 -13.36 27.22 -3.73
N GLU A 391 -13.12 27.27 -2.43
CA GLU A 391 -12.46 28.36 -1.77
C GLU A 391 -10.97 28.05 -1.54
N ASN A 392 -10.12 29.07 -1.70
CA ASN A 392 -8.70 29.04 -1.36
C ASN A 392 -7.91 27.82 -1.90
N PRO A 393 -8.01 27.50 -3.22
CA PRO A 393 -7.20 26.42 -3.79
C PRO A 393 -5.71 26.74 -3.66
N ARG A 394 -4.96 25.88 -2.99
CA ARG A 394 -3.53 26.03 -2.74
C ARG A 394 -2.77 24.73 -3.03
N THR A 395 -1.57 24.88 -3.59
CA THR A 395 -0.65 23.76 -3.77
C THR A 395 0.18 23.61 -2.50
N VAL A 396 0.09 22.44 -1.87
CA VAL A 396 0.93 22.06 -0.74
C VAL A 396 2.10 21.25 -1.28
N THR A 397 3.32 21.55 -0.85
CA THR A 397 4.52 20.82 -1.24
C THR A 397 5.17 20.12 -0.06
N LEU A 398 5.77 18.96 -0.33
CA LEU A 398 6.62 18.22 0.60
C LEU A 398 7.97 17.99 -0.09
N ASP A 399 9.04 18.54 0.47
CA ASP A 399 10.38 18.35 -0.07
C ASP A 399 10.92 16.97 0.31
N TYR A 400 11.57 16.30 -0.64
CA TYR A 400 12.30 15.08 -0.37
C TYR A 400 13.79 15.39 -0.17
N PRO A 401 14.44 14.79 0.84
CA PRO A 401 15.88 14.88 0.97
C PRO A 401 16.53 14.23 -0.26
N LEU A 402 17.54 14.90 -0.82
CA LEU A 402 18.37 14.26 -1.83
C LEU A 402 19.14 13.10 -1.18
N PRO A 403 19.27 11.94 -1.84
CA PRO A 403 20.23 10.94 -1.39
C PRO A 403 21.62 11.60 -1.35
N PRO A 404 22.45 11.33 -0.34
CA PRO A 404 23.82 11.84 -0.32
C PRO A 404 24.53 11.38 -1.60
N PRO A 405 25.44 12.19 -2.16
CA PRO A 405 26.22 11.78 -3.33
C PRO A 405 26.93 10.47 -3.00
N ILE A 406 26.77 9.47 -3.87
CA ILE A 406 27.53 8.22 -3.80
C ILE A 406 29.00 8.61 -4.09
N PRO A 407 29.94 8.37 -3.16
CA PRO A 407 31.35 8.71 -3.34
C PRO A 407 32.01 7.94 -4.47
#